data_AF-A0A1Y5HTC1-F1
#
_entry.id   AF-A0A1Y5HTC1-F1
#
_cell.length_a   1.000
_cell.length_b   1.000
_cell.length_c   1.000
_cell.angle_alpha   90.00
_cell.angle_beta   90.00
_cell.angle_gamma   90.00
#
_symmetry.space_group_name_H-M   'P 1'
#
loop_
_entity.id
_entity.type
_entity.pdbx_description
1 polymer ?
#
loop_
_entity_poly.entity_id
_entity_poly.type
_entity_poly.pdbx_seq_one_letter_code
_entity_poly.pdbx_strand_id
1 'polypeptide(L)'
;MSRIPSKAEILDWISANPTLTSKRDIAKAFGIKGSDRIDLKRMLKELEAEGHLEKRKKSYGDPDRLPPVSVLLVKAPDADGDLFAQPLEWHGDGIEPTVLIIASP
;
A
#
# COMPACT_ATOMS: atom_id res chain seq x y z
N MET A 1 17.01 23.30 -8.59
CA MET A 1 17.48 22.08 -7.90
C MET A 1 16.26 21.38 -7.36
N SER A 2 16.05 20.11 -7.73
CA SER A 2 14.99 19.27 -7.18
C SER A 2 15.38 18.92 -5.74
N ARG A 3 14.53 19.21 -4.76
CA ARG A 3 14.73 18.70 -3.40
C ARG A 3 14.55 17.18 -3.45
N ILE A 4 15.56 16.42 -3.06
CA ILE A 4 15.43 14.97 -2.88
C ILE A 4 14.63 14.76 -1.59
N PRO A 5 13.46 14.09 -1.63
CA PRO A 5 12.68 13.81 -0.44
C PRO A 5 13.40 12.80 0.45
N SER A 6 13.08 12.80 1.74
CA SER A 6 13.51 11.77 2.67
C SER A 6 12.70 10.47 2.48
N LYS A 7 13.21 9.36 3.03
CA LYS A 7 12.50 8.07 3.07
C LYS A 7 11.11 8.20 3.73
N ALA A 8 11.04 8.91 4.86
CA ALA A 8 9.79 9.17 5.57
C ALA A 8 8.78 9.93 4.70
N GLU A 9 9.21 11.01 4.04
CA GLU A 9 8.32 11.78 3.16
C GLU A 9 7.76 10.95 1.99
N ILE A 10 8.54 10.00 1.47
CA ILE A 10 8.06 9.07 0.43
C ILE A 10 6.98 8.14 0.99
N LEU A 11 7.21 7.55 2.17
CA LEU A 11 6.26 6.65 2.83
C LEU A 11 4.94 7.37 3.15
N ASP A 12 5.02 8.55 3.77
CA ASP A 12 3.85 9.36 4.10
C ASP A 12 3.02 9.69 2.85
N TRP A 13 3.70 10.04 1.75
CA TRP A 13 3.03 10.36 0.50
C TRP A 13 2.35 9.13 -0.14
N ILE A 14 3.01 7.97 -0.16
CA ILE A 14 2.42 6.72 -0.68
C ILE A 14 1.18 6.33 0.14
N SER A 15 1.27 6.40 1.47
CA SER A 15 0.17 6.09 2.38
C SER A 15 -1.03 7.03 2.21
N ALA A 16 -0.77 8.32 1.95
CA ALA A 16 -1.80 9.33 1.69
C ALA A 16 -2.39 9.24 0.26
N ASN A 17 -1.69 8.63 -0.69
CA ASN A 17 -2.09 8.59 -2.10
C ASN A 17 -2.17 7.14 -2.63
N PRO A 18 -3.11 6.31 -2.13
CA PRO A 18 -3.18 4.88 -2.45
C PRO A 18 -3.44 4.57 -3.94
N THR A 19 -3.88 5.54 -4.73
CA THR A 19 -4.14 5.41 -6.18
C THR A 19 -3.00 5.93 -7.06
N LEU A 20 -2.03 6.67 -6.51
CA LEU A 20 -0.94 7.33 -7.24
C LEU A 20 0.42 6.71 -6.89
N THR A 21 0.48 5.39 -6.84
CA THR A 21 1.61 4.66 -6.26
C THR A 21 2.74 4.36 -7.23
N SER A 22 2.69 4.84 -8.49
CA SER A 22 3.74 4.52 -9.45
C SER A 22 4.98 5.38 -9.23
N LYS A 23 6.16 4.85 -9.60
CA LYS A 23 7.42 5.62 -9.56
C LYS A 23 7.32 6.96 -10.29
N ARG A 24 6.51 7.04 -11.35
CA ARG A 24 6.30 8.27 -12.12
C ARG A 24 5.49 9.30 -11.33
N ASP A 25 4.49 8.84 -10.61
CA ASP A 25 3.59 9.71 -9.85
C ASP A 25 4.32 10.24 -8.60
N ILE A 26 5.06 9.39 -7.91
CA ILE A 26 5.99 9.77 -6.82
C ILE A 26 7.00 10.81 -7.34
N ALA A 27 7.65 10.55 -8.48
CA ALA A 27 8.59 11.51 -9.07
C ALA A 27 7.93 12.86 -9.42
N LYS A 28 6.67 12.85 -9.88
CA LYS A 28 5.92 14.06 -10.21
C LYS A 28 5.59 14.85 -8.94
N ALA A 29 5.17 14.18 -7.87
CA ALA A 29 4.82 14.80 -6.60
C ALA A 29 5.99 15.54 -5.96
N PHE A 30 7.21 14.95 -6.04
CA PHE A 30 8.42 15.57 -5.51
C PHE A 30 9.20 16.42 -6.52
N GLY A 31 8.65 16.63 -7.73
CA GLY A 31 9.31 17.45 -8.76
C GLY A 31 10.63 16.85 -9.30
N ILE A 32 10.84 15.55 -9.17
CA ILE A 32 12.05 14.81 -9.57
C ILE A 32 12.07 14.59 -11.09
N LYS A 33 13.11 15.09 -11.75
CA LYS A 33 13.27 15.06 -13.22
C LYS A 33 14.64 14.53 -13.63
N GLY A 34 14.76 14.08 -14.89
CA GLY A 34 16.04 13.70 -15.48
C GLY A 34 16.80 12.63 -14.69
N SER A 35 18.08 12.90 -14.42
CA SER A 35 19.02 12.03 -13.69
C SER A 35 18.60 11.73 -12.26
N ASP A 36 17.91 12.66 -11.59
CA ASP A 36 17.49 12.53 -10.18
C ASP A 36 16.51 11.35 -9.98
N ARG A 37 15.93 10.84 -11.07
CA ARG A 37 15.11 9.62 -11.04
C ARG A 37 15.90 8.36 -10.67
N ILE A 38 17.23 8.39 -10.81
CA ILE A 38 18.11 7.30 -10.40
C ILE A 38 18.17 7.23 -8.87
N ASP A 39 18.30 8.37 -8.20
CA ASP A 39 18.31 8.44 -6.74
C ASP A 39 16.98 8.01 -6.14
N LEU A 40 15.85 8.45 -6.72
CA LEU A 40 14.52 7.97 -6.32
C LEU A 40 14.40 6.45 -6.46
N LYS A 41 14.91 5.87 -7.55
CA LYS A 41 14.91 4.41 -7.75
C LYS A 41 15.74 3.71 -6.68
N ARG A 42 16.88 4.28 -6.28
CA ARG A 42 17.72 3.72 -5.21
C ARG A 42 16.99 3.74 -3.89
N MET A 43 16.41 4.87 -3.50
CA MET A 43 15.63 5.00 -2.26
C MET A 43 14.44 4.02 -2.19
N LEU A 44 13.68 3.89 -3.28
CA LEU A 44 12.55 2.95 -3.31
C LEU A 44 13.00 1.49 -3.14
N LYS A 45 14.16 1.13 -3.70
CA LYS A 45 14.74 -0.21 -3.50
C LYS A 45 15.23 -0.43 -2.07
N GLU A 46 15.79 0.59 -1.44
CA GLU A 46 16.20 0.50 -0.04
C GLU A 46 14.98 0.31 0.87
N LEU A 47 13.91 1.09 0.66
CA LEU A 47 12.64 0.93 1.39
C LEU A 47 12.01 -0.45 1.16
N GLU A 48 12.11 -1.00 -0.05
CA GLU A 48 11.68 -2.36 -0.37
C GLU A 48 12.53 -3.41 0.36
N ALA A 49 13.86 -3.24 0.39
CA ALA A 49 14.76 -4.15 1.11
C ALA A 49 14.59 -4.09 2.63
N GLU A 50 14.20 -2.93 3.18
CA GLU A 50 13.87 -2.73 4.59
C GLU A 50 12.46 -3.25 4.95
N GLY A 51 11.65 -3.68 3.97
CA GLY A 51 10.29 -4.17 4.18
C GLY A 51 9.26 -3.06 4.40
N HIS A 52 9.61 -1.80 4.19
CA HIS A 52 8.68 -0.68 4.33
C HIS A 52 7.76 -0.48 3.12
N LEU A 53 8.12 -1.04 1.96
CA LEU A 53 7.32 -0.97 0.75
C LEU A 53 7.36 -2.30 0.01
N GLU A 54 6.21 -2.71 -0.53
CA GLU A 54 6.12 -3.80 -1.49
C GLU A 54 5.89 -3.25 -2.90
N LYS A 55 6.66 -3.75 -3.86
CA LYS A 55 6.47 -3.40 -5.27
C LYS A 55 5.50 -4.36 -5.96
N ARG A 56 4.25 -3.94 -6.13
CA ARG A 56 3.25 -4.66 -6.95
C ARG A 56 3.22 -4.12 -8.38
N LYS A 57 3.75 -4.88 -9.34
CA LYS A 57 3.89 -4.51 -10.76
C LYS A 57 4.65 -3.18 -10.95
N LYS A 58 3.92 -2.07 -11.15
CA LYS A 58 4.45 -0.72 -11.38
C LYS A 58 4.23 0.22 -10.19
N SER A 59 3.60 -0.27 -9.13
CA SER A 59 3.15 0.47 -7.95
C SER A 59 3.91 0.05 -6.70
N TYR A 60 4.02 0.96 -5.73
CA TYR A 60 4.56 0.71 -4.40
C TYR A 60 3.47 0.94 -3.35
N GLY A 61 3.34 0.04 -2.39
CA GLY A 61 2.38 0.16 -1.30
C GLY A 61 2.94 -0.40 0.00
N ASP A 62 2.23 -0.14 1.08
CA ASP A 62 2.48 -0.75 2.38
C ASP A 62 2.21 -2.27 2.31
N PRO A 63 3.17 -3.15 2.65
CA PRO A 63 2.98 -4.60 2.63
C PRO A 63 1.90 -5.08 3.60
N ASP A 64 1.75 -4.41 4.74
CA ASP A 64 0.81 -4.77 5.80
C ASP A 64 -0.55 -4.09 5.61
N ARG A 65 -0.90 -3.76 4.37
CA ARG A 65 -2.18 -3.15 4.02
C ARG A 65 -2.88 -3.89 2.90
N LEU A 66 -4.20 -4.01 3.04
CA LEU A 66 -5.04 -4.50 1.95
C LEU A 66 -4.96 -3.59 0.73
N PRO A 67 -5.04 -4.15 -0.48
CA PRO A 67 -5.18 -3.34 -1.69
C PRO A 67 -6.46 -2.47 -1.61
N PRO A 68 -6.51 -1.33 -2.33
CA PRO A 68 -7.69 -0.44 -2.30
C PRO A 68 -9.01 -1.12 -2.68
N VAL A 69 -8.94 -2.23 -3.43
CA VAL A 69 -10.05 -3.13 -3.73
C VAL A 69 -9.54 -4.54 -3.47
N SER A 70 -10.26 -5.32 -2.68
CA SER A 70 -9.93 -6.73 -2.39
C SER A 70 -11.19 -7.59 -2.42
N VAL A 71 -11.03 -8.85 -2.81
CA VAL A 71 -12.10 -9.85 -2.73
C VAL A 71 -12.16 -10.41 -1.31
N LEU A 72 -13.35 -10.46 -0.73
CA LEU A 72 -13.58 -11.04 0.59
C LEU A 72 -14.33 -12.37 0.49
N LEU A 73 -13.95 -13.35 1.30
CA LEU A 73 -14.71 -14.57 1.53
C LEU A 73 -15.55 -14.43 2.80
N VAL A 74 -16.87 -14.43 2.63
CA VAL A 74 -17.84 -14.38 3.73
C VAL A 74 -17.86 -15.73 4.45
N LYS A 75 -17.67 -15.70 5.78
CA LYS A 75 -17.75 -16.87 6.65
C LYS A 75 -19.21 -17.17 7.00
N ALA A 76 -19.44 -18.35 7.56
CA ALA A 76 -20.74 -18.65 8.17
C ALA A 76 -21.05 -17.63 9.30
N PRO A 77 -22.32 -17.34 9.58
CA PRO A 77 -22.71 -16.56 10.74
C PRO A 77 -22.13 -17.14 12.02
N ASP A 78 -21.77 -16.27 12.96
CA ASP A 78 -21.36 -16.71 14.29
C ASP A 78 -22.56 -17.02 15.20
N ALA A 79 -22.31 -17.22 16.50
CA ALA A 79 -23.36 -17.55 17.48
C ALA A 79 -24.38 -16.42 17.69
N ASP A 80 -23.98 -15.17 17.44
CA ASP A 80 -24.82 -13.99 17.58
C ASP A 80 -25.52 -13.63 16.24
N GLY A 81 -25.17 -14.33 15.16
CA GLY A 81 -25.72 -14.14 13.82
C GLY A 81 -24.95 -13.14 12.97
N ASP A 82 -23.80 -12.65 13.45
CA ASP A 82 -22.96 -11.70 12.73
C ASP A 82 -22.23 -12.37 11.57
N LEU A 83 -22.11 -11.63 10.48
CA LEU A 83 -21.36 -12.07 9.29
C LEU A 83 -19.99 -11.42 9.27
N PHE A 84 -18.95 -12.26 9.33
CA PHE A 84 -17.57 -11.85 9.14
C PHE A 84 -17.05 -12.29 7.78
N ALA A 85 -16.07 -11.56 7.26
CA ALA A 85 -15.36 -11.91 6.06
C ALA A 85 -13.85 -11.78 6.25
N GLN A 86 -13.11 -12.59 5.49
CA GLN A 86 -11.65 -12.54 5.43
C GLN A 86 -11.20 -12.16 4.01
N PRO A 87 -10.16 -11.33 3.87
CA PRO A 87 -9.61 -10.97 2.57
C PRO A 87 -8.91 -12.15 1.91
N LEU A 88 -9.12 -12.32 0.60
CA LEU A 88 -8.39 -13.33 -0.17
C LEU A 88 -7.00 -12.87 -0.63
N GLU A 89 -6.71 -11.57 -0.51
CA GLU A 89 -5.48 -10.95 -1.01
C GLU A 89 -4.68 -10.26 0.11
N TRP A 90 -4.57 -10.92 1.28
CA TRP A 90 -3.66 -10.52 2.34
C TRP A 90 -2.26 -11.11 2.09
N HIS A 91 -1.25 -10.24 2.03
CA HIS A 91 0.15 -10.61 1.78
C HIS A 91 1.10 -10.06 2.85
N GLY A 92 0.57 -9.38 3.87
CA GLY A 92 1.34 -8.87 4.99
C GLY A 92 1.76 -9.99 5.94
N ASP A 93 2.85 -9.77 6.67
CA ASP A 93 3.33 -10.73 7.68
C ASP A 93 2.61 -10.54 9.03
N GLY A 94 1.81 -9.47 9.16
CA GLY A 94 0.98 -9.18 10.33
C GLY A 94 -0.30 -10.02 10.44
N ILE A 95 -1.11 -9.70 11.45
CA ILE A 95 -2.42 -10.33 11.68
C ILE A 95 -3.34 -9.96 10.52
N GLU A 96 -3.87 -10.97 9.82
CA GLU A 96 -4.84 -10.79 8.76
C GLU A 96 -6.09 -10.03 9.28
N PRO A 97 -6.54 -8.98 8.57
CA PRO A 97 -7.67 -8.18 9.02
C PRO A 97 -8.99 -8.97 8.88
N THR A 98 -9.82 -8.90 9.92
CA THR A 98 -11.18 -9.44 9.90
C THR A 98 -12.18 -8.33 9.61
N VAL A 99 -13.10 -8.56 8.68
CA VAL A 99 -14.09 -7.57 8.26
C VAL A 99 -15.47 -7.97 8.78
N LEU A 100 -16.12 -7.09 9.56
CA LEU A 100 -17.53 -7.24 9.93
C LEU A 100 -18.42 -6.72 8.79
N ILE A 101 -19.39 -7.52 8.36
CA ILE A 101 -20.37 -7.12 7.34
C ILE A 101 -21.58 -6.52 8.03
N ILE A 102 -21.83 -5.24 7.74
CA ILE A 102 -23.07 -4.57 8.15
C ILE A 102 -24.02 -4.63 6.96
N ALA A 103 -24.96 -5.58 6.99
CA ALA A 103 -26.06 -5.58 6.04
C ALA A 103 -26.94 -4.35 6.31
N SER A 104 -27.13 -3.50 5.30
CA SER A 104 -28.15 -2.44 5.41
C SER A 104 -29.54 -3.09 5.41
N PRO A 105 -30.48 -2.58 6.22
CA PRO A 105 -31.85 -3.08 6.31
C PRO A 105 -32.65 -2.89 5.01
#